data_AF-A0A3D5I5N5-F1
#
_entry.id   AF-A0A3D5I5N5-F1
#
_cell.length_a   1.000
_cell.length_b   1.000
_cell.length_c   1.000
_cell.angle_alpha   90.00
_cell.angle_beta   90.00
_cell.angle_gamma   90.00
#
_symmetry.space_group_name_H-M   'P 1'
#
loop_
_entity.id
_entity.type
_entity.pdbx_description
1 polymer ?
#
loop_
_entity_poly.entity_id
_entity_poly.type
_entity_poly.pdbx_seq_one_letter_code
_entity_poly.pdbx_strand_id
1 'polypeptide(L)'
;QHGQPHNSVMGELSRKVIGDTNFVTAWVILAFLSFELCVYVFSIDLVSAFEGYRLLIPMIAVLIGFIPGCGPQVLVTSLYLTGVVPLSAQIGNTISNDGDALFPAIAIAPKAAVLATLYSAIPALLLSYGWMGFVEGF
;
A
#
# COMPACT_ATOMS: atom_id res chain seq x y z
N GLN A 1 -25.29 9.64 39.20
CA GLN A 1 -24.05 9.21 39.87
C GLN A 1 -22.96 9.21 38.81
N HIS A 2 -21.78 9.79 38.95
CA HIS A 2 -21.16 10.73 39.88
C HIS A 2 -19.78 10.97 39.21
N GLY A 3 -19.24 12.19 39.24
CA GLY A 3 -18.06 12.57 38.47
C GLY A 3 -16.90 11.57 38.56
N GLN A 4 -16.58 10.92 37.44
CA GLN A 4 -15.29 10.27 37.23
C GLN A 4 -14.24 11.38 37.15
N PRO A 5 -13.13 11.32 37.91
CA PRO A 5 -12.10 12.34 37.81
C PRO A 5 -11.63 12.38 36.35
N HIS A 6 -11.68 13.55 35.72
CA HIS A 6 -11.28 13.76 34.32
C HIS A 6 -9.96 13.02 33.96
N ASN A 7 -9.04 12.93 34.93
CA ASN A 7 -7.76 12.24 34.81
C ASN A 7 -7.83 10.70 34.65
N SER A 8 -8.87 10.02 35.16
CA SER A 8 -9.00 8.56 35.01
C SER A 8 -9.45 8.17 33.60
N VAL A 9 -10.40 8.92 33.04
CA VAL A 9 -10.88 8.72 31.67
C VAL A 9 -9.77 9.01 30.67
N MET A 10 -9.02 10.10 30.86
CA MET A 10 -7.83 10.40 30.06
C MET A 10 -6.77 9.30 30.16
N GLY A 11 -6.56 8.75 31.36
CA GLY A 11 -5.60 7.66 31.59
C GLY A 11 -5.97 6.36 30.89
N GLU A 12 -7.25 5.96 30.94
CA GLU A 12 -7.76 4.77 30.24
C GLU A 12 -7.73 4.96 28.73
N LEU A 13 -8.16 6.11 28.22
CA LEU A 13 -8.16 6.40 26.79
C LEU A 13 -6.73 6.41 26.23
N SER A 14 -5.80 7.04 26.94
CA SER A 14 -4.37 7.06 26.57
C SER A 14 -3.80 5.64 26.47
N ARG A 15 -4.08 4.77 27.46
CA ARG A 15 -3.62 3.37 27.43
C ARG A 15 -4.21 2.59 26.26
N LYS A 16 -5.48 2.83 25.93
CA LYS A 16 -6.16 2.20 24.78
C LYS A 16 -5.53 2.62 23.45
N VAL A 17 -5.35 3.93 23.25
CA VAL A 17 -4.71 4.49 22.04
C VAL A 17 -3.27 4.01 21.90
N ILE A 18 -2.50 3.98 22.99
CA ILE A 18 -1.12 3.47 22.98
C ILE A 18 -1.10 1.98 22.61
N GLY A 19 -2.02 1.19 23.15
CA GLY A 19 -2.14 -0.24 22.86
C GLY A 19 -2.45 -0.50 21.38
N ASP A 20 -3.46 0.17 20.82
CA ASP A 20 -3.87 0.02 19.43
C ASP A 20 -2.75 0.48 18.47
N THR A 21 -2.09 1.60 18.80
CA THR A 21 -0.96 2.13 18.01
C THR A 21 0.22 1.17 18.02
N ASN A 22 0.58 0.63 19.19
CA ASN A 22 1.70 -0.31 19.32
C ASN A 22 1.40 -1.63 18.59
N PHE A 23 0.16 -2.12 18.65
CA PHE A 23 -0.26 -3.32 17.92
C PHE A 23 -0.12 -3.13 16.40
N VAL A 24 -0.69 -2.04 15.86
CA VAL A 24 -0.60 -1.73 14.42
C VAL A 24 0.86 -1.53 14.01
N THR A 25 1.64 -0.79 14.80
CA THR A 25 3.05 -0.51 14.48
C THR A 25 3.90 -1.79 14.46
N ALA A 26 3.76 -2.66 15.47
CA ALA A 26 4.48 -3.93 15.53
C ALA A 26 4.11 -4.84 14.35
N TRP A 27 2.82 -4.90 14.00
CA TRP A 27 2.35 -5.67 12.86
C TRP A 27 2.89 -5.15 11.53
N VAL A 28 2.86 -3.83 11.32
CA VAL A 28 3.37 -3.18 10.10
C VAL A 28 4.87 -3.43 9.95
N ILE A 29 5.65 -3.28 11.03
CA ILE A 29 7.09 -3.58 11.00
C ILE A 29 7.35 -5.04 10.64
N LEU A 30 6.59 -5.98 11.23
CA LEU A 30 6.76 -7.41 10.95
C LEU A 30 6.40 -7.76 9.50
N ALA A 31 5.29 -7.23 9.00
CA ALA A 31 4.85 -7.42 7.62
C ALA A 31 5.86 -6.84 6.61
N PHE A 32 6.35 -5.63 6.88
CA PHE A 32 7.37 -4.98 6.05
C PHE A 32 8.68 -5.76 6.04
N LEU A 33 9.18 -6.14 7.22
CA LEU A 33 10.41 -6.93 7.35
C LEU A 33 10.28 -8.29 6.66
N SER A 34 9.14 -8.96 6.81
CA SER A 34 8.90 -10.27 6.16
C SER A 34 8.88 -10.14 4.64
N PHE A 35 8.27 -9.07 4.13
CA PHE A 35 8.22 -8.77 2.71
C PHE A 35 9.61 -8.45 2.13
N GLU A 36 10.35 -7.55 2.77
CA GLU A 36 11.71 -7.20 2.36
C GLU A 36 12.64 -8.43 2.43
N LEU A 37 12.53 -9.22 3.50
CA LEU A 37 13.29 -10.46 3.64
C LEU A 37 12.92 -11.48 2.56
N CYS A 38 11.65 -11.59 2.17
CA CYS A 38 11.25 -12.42 1.03
C CYS A 38 11.92 -11.92 -0.26
N VAL A 39 11.81 -10.64 -0.60
CA VAL A 39 12.44 -10.08 -1.82
C VAL A 39 13.95 -10.33 -1.82
N TYR A 40 14.60 -10.13 -0.68
CA TYR A 40 16.03 -10.38 -0.49
C TYR A 40 16.39 -11.86 -0.65
N VAL A 41 15.68 -12.77 0.04
CA VAL A 41 15.95 -14.22 0.00
C VAL A 41 15.64 -14.83 -1.36
N PHE A 42 14.54 -14.41 -2.00
CA PHE A 42 14.17 -14.90 -3.33
C PHE A 42 15.00 -14.28 -4.45
N SER A 43 15.89 -13.32 -4.15
CA SER A 43 16.75 -12.64 -5.13
C SER A 43 15.97 -12.25 -6.39
N ILE A 44 14.77 -11.70 -6.20
CA ILE A 44 13.91 -11.33 -7.33
C ILE A 44 14.67 -10.25 -8.08
N ASP A 45 15.09 -10.56 -9.30
CA ASP A 45 15.72 -9.62 -10.19
C ASP A 45 14.62 -8.85 -10.93
N LEU A 46 14.05 -7.85 -10.24
CA LEU A 46 12.95 -7.05 -10.79
C LEU A 46 13.39 -6.32 -12.07
N VAL A 47 14.68 -6.08 -12.25
CA VAL A 47 15.23 -5.46 -13.47
C VAL A 47 15.02 -6.34 -14.69
N SER A 48 15.45 -7.60 -14.64
CA SER A 48 15.27 -8.55 -15.74
C SER A 48 13.83 -9.03 -15.91
N ALA A 49 13.02 -9.02 -14.85
CA ALA A 49 11.57 -9.32 -14.94
C ALA A 49 10.77 -8.23 -15.68
N PHE A 50 11.27 -6.99 -15.70
CA PHE A 50 10.60 -5.85 -16.33
C PHE A 50 11.20 -5.46 -17.69
N GLU A 51 12.37 -6.00 -18.05
CA GLU A 51 12.95 -5.89 -19.39
C GLU A 51 12.08 -6.61 -20.43
N GLY A 52 11.26 -5.84 -21.16
CA GLY A 52 10.42 -6.33 -22.27
C GLY A 52 8.91 -6.14 -22.06
N TYR A 53 8.48 -5.83 -20.83
CA TYR A 53 7.05 -5.70 -20.49
C TYR A 53 6.68 -4.31 -19.97
N ARG A 54 7.22 -3.24 -20.57
CA ARG A 54 6.94 -1.84 -20.17
C ARG A 54 5.45 -1.53 -20.04
N LEU A 55 4.62 -2.10 -20.92
CA LEU A 55 3.16 -1.95 -20.88
C LEU A 55 2.48 -2.65 -19.68
N LEU A 56 3.07 -3.71 -19.13
CA LEU A 56 2.52 -4.44 -17.98
C LEU A 56 2.97 -3.88 -16.64
N ILE A 57 4.10 -3.16 -16.57
CA ILE A 57 4.63 -2.62 -15.31
C ILE A 57 3.61 -1.75 -14.57
N PRO A 58 2.89 -0.80 -15.22
CA PRO A 58 1.93 0.03 -14.50
C PRO A 58 0.70 -0.75 -14.01
N MET A 59 0.25 -1.75 -14.77
CA MET A 59 -0.82 -2.66 -14.32
C MET A 59 -0.40 -3.49 -13.11
N ILE A 60 0.82 -4.05 -13.12
CA ILE A 60 1.37 -4.81 -11.99
C ILE A 60 1.48 -3.89 -10.77
N ALA A 61 1.94 -2.66 -10.94
CA ALA A 61 2.05 -1.69 -9.85
C ALA A 61 0.69 -1.33 -9.24
N VAL A 62 -0.37 -1.19 -10.05
CA VAL A 62 -1.75 -1.03 -9.57
C VAL A 62 -2.21 -2.26 -8.77
N LEU A 63 -1.95 -3.47 -9.26
CA LEU A 63 -2.29 -4.71 -8.56
C LEU A 63 -1.56 -4.83 -7.20
N ILE A 64 -0.28 -4.43 -7.16
CA ILE A 64 0.49 -4.35 -5.92
C ILE A 64 -0.13 -3.34 -4.95
N GLY A 65 -0.77 -2.27 -5.45
CA GLY A 65 -1.47 -1.27 -4.64
C GLY A 65 -2.71 -1.82 -3.93
N PHE A 66 -3.31 -2.90 -4.42
CA PHE A 66 -4.45 -3.54 -3.76
C PHE A 66 -4.06 -4.34 -2.52
N ILE A 67 -2.76 -4.60 -2.33
CA ILE A 67 -2.25 -5.30 -1.15
C ILE A 67 -2.30 -4.32 0.02
N PRO A 68 -3.07 -4.60 1.10
CA PRO A 68 -3.18 -3.71 2.24
C PRO A 68 -1.83 -3.53 2.93
N GLY A 69 -1.56 -2.29 3.34
CA GLY A 69 -0.37 -1.90 4.10
C GLY A 69 0.55 -0.91 3.39
N CYS A 70 1.53 -0.38 4.13
CA CYS A 70 2.49 0.58 3.60
C CYS A 70 3.65 -0.08 2.81
N GLY A 71 3.94 -1.36 3.06
CA GLY A 71 5.08 -2.07 2.47
C GLY A 71 5.05 -2.15 0.94
N PRO A 72 3.94 -2.56 0.31
CA PRO A 72 3.81 -2.58 -1.15
C PRO A 72 4.09 -1.22 -1.80
N GLN A 73 3.65 -0.12 -1.17
CA GLN A 73 3.90 1.23 -1.69
C GLN A 73 5.34 1.68 -1.50
N VAL A 74 5.95 1.36 -0.34
CA VAL A 74 7.38 1.61 -0.10
C VAL A 74 8.23 0.86 -1.14
N LEU A 75 7.92 -0.41 -1.44
CA LEU A 75 8.60 -1.17 -2.49
C LEU A 75 8.55 -0.45 -3.84
N VAL A 76 7.34 -0.12 -4.33
CA VAL A 76 7.21 0.52 -5.65
C VAL A 76 7.93 1.86 -5.68
N THR A 77 7.89 2.61 -4.57
CA THR A 77 8.63 3.87 -4.43
C THR A 77 10.14 3.66 -4.47
N SER A 78 10.67 2.66 -3.76
CA SER A 78 12.08 2.31 -3.81
C SER A 78 12.51 1.92 -5.22
N LEU A 79 11.70 1.13 -5.92
CA LEU A 79 11.95 0.74 -7.31
C LEU A 79 11.93 1.92 -8.28
N TYR A 80 11.06 2.91 -8.02
CA TYR A 80 11.02 4.14 -8.80
C TYR A 80 12.28 4.98 -8.56
N LEU A 81 12.70 5.12 -7.29
CA LEU A 81 13.90 5.88 -6.93
C LEU A 81 15.19 5.25 -7.47
N THR A 82 15.25 3.92 -7.59
CA THR A 82 16.38 3.22 -8.21
C THR A 82 16.30 3.18 -9.75
N GLY A 83 15.24 3.72 -10.35
CA GLY A 83 15.05 3.79 -11.79
C GLY A 83 14.64 2.47 -12.46
N VAL A 84 14.24 1.47 -11.67
CA VAL A 84 13.82 0.15 -12.15
C VAL A 84 12.41 0.19 -12.74
N VAL A 85 11.51 0.99 -12.14
CA VAL A 85 10.14 1.20 -12.66
C VAL A 85 9.90 2.66 -13.04
N PRO A 86 9.07 2.91 -14.06
CA PRO A 86 8.75 4.26 -14.49
C PRO A 86 7.81 5.01 -13.52
N LEU A 87 7.69 6.32 -13.70
CA LEU A 87 6.80 7.16 -12.87
C LEU A 87 5.33 6.76 -13.05
N SER A 88 4.94 6.35 -14.26
CA SER A 88 3.60 5.81 -14.54
C SER A 88 3.20 4.69 -13.58
N ALA A 89 4.14 3.79 -13.25
CA ALA A 89 3.91 2.70 -12.31
C ALA A 89 3.70 3.20 -10.87
N GLN A 90 4.50 4.17 -10.44
CA GLN A 90 4.34 4.81 -9.13
C GLN A 90 3.00 5.53 -9.00
N ILE A 91 2.58 6.26 -10.05
CA ILE A 91 1.28 6.95 -10.09
C ILE A 91 0.15 5.94 -9.93
N GLY A 92 0.18 4.86 -10.71
CA GLY A 92 -0.82 3.79 -10.64
C GLY A 92 -0.91 3.20 -9.24
N ASN A 93 0.22 2.76 -8.68
CA ASN A 93 0.27 2.20 -7.33
C ASN A 93 -0.28 3.15 -6.28
N THR A 94 0.11 4.43 -6.32
CA THR A 94 -0.28 5.45 -5.32
C THR A 94 -1.79 5.73 -5.34
N ILE A 95 -2.43 5.74 -6.52
CA ILE A 95 -3.88 6.01 -6.62
C ILE A 95 -4.70 4.79 -6.20
N SER A 96 -4.20 3.59 -6.48
CA SER A 96 -4.88 2.34 -6.13
C SER A 96 -4.69 1.88 -4.68
N ASN A 97 -3.77 2.51 -3.94
CA ASN A 97 -3.41 2.06 -2.59
C ASN A 97 -4.34 2.64 -1.52
N ASP A 98 -5.13 1.76 -0.89
CA ASP A 98 -6.05 2.11 0.20
C ASP A 98 -5.39 2.07 1.60
N GLY A 99 -4.14 1.59 1.70
CA GLY A 99 -3.32 1.58 2.92
C GLY A 99 -3.82 0.64 4.03
N ASP A 100 -3.48 0.98 5.27
CA ASP A 100 -3.88 0.20 6.45
C ASP A 100 -5.39 0.27 6.75
N ALA A 101 -6.09 1.26 6.19
CA ALA A 101 -7.54 1.42 6.33
C ALA A 101 -8.32 0.25 5.69
N LEU A 102 -7.70 -0.47 4.75
CA LEU A 102 -8.29 -1.62 4.13
C LEU A 102 -8.39 -2.82 5.09
N PHE A 103 -7.55 -2.91 6.14
CA PHE A 103 -7.60 -4.01 7.11
C PHE A 103 -8.93 -4.06 7.90
N PRO A 104 -9.39 -2.98 8.56
CA PRO A 104 -10.72 -2.97 9.18
C PRO A 104 -11.86 -3.13 8.17
N ALA A 105 -11.72 -2.53 6.98
CA ALA A 105 -12.76 -2.57 5.95
C ALA A 105 -13.00 -4.02 5.46
N ILE A 106 -11.94 -4.79 5.22
CA ILE A 106 -12.03 -6.21 4.87
C ILE A 106 -12.65 -7.02 6.00
N ALA A 107 -12.31 -6.71 7.27
CA ALA A 107 -12.84 -7.43 8.44
C ALA A 107 -14.35 -7.21 8.65
N ILE A 108 -14.87 -6.01 8.37
CA ILE A 108 -16.28 -5.65 8.58
C ILE A 108 -17.14 -6.00 7.35
N ALA A 109 -16.65 -5.67 6.15
CA ALA A 109 -17.42 -5.79 4.91
C ALA A 109 -16.50 -6.10 3.72
N PRO A 110 -16.06 -7.36 3.55
CA PRO A 110 -15.07 -7.73 2.53
C PRO A 110 -15.54 -7.45 1.10
N LYS A 111 -16.85 -7.64 0.82
CA LYS A 111 -17.42 -7.33 -0.50
C LYS A 111 -17.38 -5.82 -0.81
N ALA A 112 -17.64 -4.98 0.20
CA ALA A 112 -17.61 -3.54 0.02
C ALA A 112 -16.17 -3.03 -0.10
N ALA A 113 -15.23 -3.60 0.66
CA ALA A 113 -13.81 -3.30 0.58
C ALA A 113 -13.24 -3.59 -0.82
N VAL A 114 -13.50 -4.79 -1.37
CA VAL A 114 -13.05 -5.13 -2.73
C VAL A 114 -13.67 -4.22 -3.77
N LEU A 115 -14.95 -3.85 -3.63
CA LEU A 115 -15.59 -2.94 -4.57
C LEU A 115 -15.01 -1.52 -4.50
N ALA A 116 -14.65 -1.05 -3.30
CA ALA A 116 -14.00 0.25 -3.12
C ALA A 116 -12.61 0.28 -3.78
N THR A 117 -11.80 -0.77 -3.59
CA THR A 117 -10.50 -0.91 -4.24
C THR A 117 -10.63 -1.03 -5.77
N LEU A 118 -11.67 -1.71 -6.28
CA LEU A 118 -11.95 -1.74 -7.72
C LEU A 118 -12.35 -0.36 -8.26
N TYR A 119 -13.02 0.45 -7.45
CA TYR A 119 -13.44 1.79 -7.84
C TYR A 119 -12.24 2.75 -7.94
N SER A 120 -11.24 2.62 -7.06
CA SER A 120 -9.97 3.37 -7.16
C SER A 120 -9.04 2.82 -8.25
N ALA A 121 -9.17 1.55 -8.62
CA ALA A 121 -8.39 0.94 -9.71
C ALA A 121 -8.62 1.60 -11.08
N ILE A 122 -9.86 2.00 -11.38
CA ILE A 122 -10.22 2.61 -12.67
C ILE A 122 -9.46 3.93 -12.91
N PRO A 123 -9.54 4.95 -12.02
CA PRO A 123 -8.77 6.17 -12.18
C PRO A 123 -7.26 5.92 -12.08
N ALA A 124 -6.82 4.94 -11.28
CA ALA A 124 -5.40 4.57 -11.20
C ALA A 124 -4.85 4.12 -12.57
N LEU A 125 -5.54 3.19 -13.23
CA LEU A 125 -5.14 2.70 -14.55
C LEU A 125 -5.20 3.80 -15.61
N LEU A 126 -6.26 4.61 -15.62
CA LEU A 126 -6.39 5.70 -16.59
C LEU A 126 -5.25 6.72 -16.48
N LEU A 127 -4.93 7.17 -15.26
CA LEU A 127 -3.87 8.16 -15.04
C LEU A 127 -2.48 7.56 -15.27
N SER A 128 -2.27 6.32 -14.84
CA SER A 128 -1.02 5.60 -15.02
C SER A 128 -0.69 5.38 -16.50
N TYR A 129 -1.61 4.78 -17.27
CA TYR A 129 -1.45 4.57 -18.71
C TYR A 129 -1.47 5.89 -19.49
N GLY A 130 -2.27 6.86 -19.05
CA GLY A 130 -2.28 8.21 -19.62
C GLY A 130 -0.92 8.89 -19.50
N TRP A 131 -0.28 8.79 -18.32
CA TRP A 131 1.07 9.32 -18.11
C TRP A 131 2.10 8.60 -18.98
N MET A 132 2.06 7.27 -19.02
CA MET A 132 2.98 6.48 -19.84
C MET A 132 2.87 6.84 -21.32
N GLY A 133 1.65 6.94 -21.85
CA GLY A 133 1.42 7.30 -23.26
C GLY A 133 1.77 8.75 -23.60
N PHE A 134 1.62 9.69 -22.66
CA PHE A 134 1.89 11.11 -22.90
C PHE A 134 3.36 11.49 -22.71
N VAL A 135 4.04 10.91 -21.72
CA VAL A 135 5.39 11.31 -21.30
C VAL A 135 6.45 10.27 -21.65
N GLU A 136 6.17 9.00 -21.37
CA GLU A 136 7.20 7.95 -21.38
C GLU A 136 7.32 7.25 -22.75
N GLY A 137 6.28 7.33 -23.58
CA GLY A 137 6.20 6.61 -24.86
C GLY A 137 6.05 5.10 -24.66
N PHE A 138 5.39 4.44 -25.61
CA PHE A 138 5.20 2.98 -25.58
C PHE A 138 6.48 2.21 -25.92
#